data_AF-A0A7W6NKA6-F1
#
_entry.id   AF-A0A7W6NKA6-F1
#
_cell.length_a   1.000
_cell.length_b   1.000
_cell.length_c   1.000
_cell.angle_alpha   90.00
_cell.angle_beta   90.00
_cell.angle_gamma   90.00
#
_symmetry.space_group_name_H-M   'P 1'
#
loop_
_entity.id
_entity.type
_entity.pdbx_description
1 polymer ?
#
loop_
_entity_poly.entity_id
_entity_poly.type
_entity_poly.pdbx_seq_one_letter_code
_entity_poly.pdbx_strand_id
1 'polypeptide(L)'
;MFAFLKRLLPKRFRKTNVVVPVVQLYGTITPENSRFQSSLNLGSVAAALEEAFEMKDAPAVALVVNSPGGSPVQSRFIYQRIRSLAKEHGKQVLVFVEDVAASGGYMIALAGDEIIADPTSIVGSIGVVSGGFGFTDLIAKLGIERRIYTSGENKVLLDPFKPEQEKDVAFILDMQREIHEIFIAMVKERRAGKLKDHPDLFSGLFWTGTKGVELGLVDRLGSLREVVRDRFGDKTELELIEEPRTLFGRRLPAVFARPPKAEAVAGAMARGLVETAEEKALWARYGL
;
A
#
# COMPACT_ATOMS: atom_id res chain seq x y z
N MET A 1 -28.17 9.63 14.54
CA MET A 1 -29.62 9.98 14.50
C MET A 1 -29.92 11.25 13.68
N PHE A 2 -29.10 12.32 13.76
CA PHE A 2 -29.31 13.56 12.98
C PHE A 2 -29.11 13.43 11.44
N ALA A 3 -28.22 12.56 10.98
CA ALA A 3 -27.94 12.36 9.54
C ALA A 3 -29.12 11.73 8.79
N PHE A 4 -29.85 10.79 9.43
CA PHE A 4 -30.99 10.12 8.83
C PHE A 4 -32.20 11.06 8.63
N LEU A 5 -32.46 11.96 9.59
CA LEU A 5 -33.51 12.97 9.48
C LEU A 5 -33.24 14.00 8.39
N LYS A 6 -31.97 14.40 8.17
CA LYS A 6 -31.61 15.25 7.02
C LYS A 6 -31.94 14.55 5.68
N ARG A 7 -31.89 13.21 5.62
CA ARG A 7 -32.19 12.41 4.42
C ARG A 7 -33.68 12.35 4.05
N LEU A 8 -34.58 12.85 4.89
CA LEU A 8 -36.02 12.95 4.63
C LEU A 8 -36.47 14.34 4.10
N LEU A 9 -35.62 15.37 4.18
CA LEU A 9 -35.94 16.70 3.64
C LEU A 9 -35.81 16.71 2.10
N PRO A 10 -36.72 17.38 1.36
CA PRO A 10 -36.62 17.54 -0.09
C PRO A 10 -35.28 18.19 -0.50
N LYS A 11 -34.66 17.74 -1.61
CA LYS A 11 -33.35 18.25 -2.08
C LYS A 11 -33.26 19.79 -2.12
N ARG A 12 -34.38 20.48 -2.39
CA ARG A 12 -34.48 21.96 -2.42
C ARG A 12 -34.23 22.66 -1.07
N PHE A 13 -34.38 21.98 0.06
CA PHE A 13 -34.24 22.57 1.41
C PHE A 13 -33.00 22.10 2.17
N ARG A 14 -32.18 21.24 1.57
CA ARG A 14 -30.87 20.88 2.15
C ARG A 14 -29.85 21.93 1.74
N LYS A 15 -29.18 22.55 2.71
CA LYS A 15 -27.83 23.06 2.49
C LYS A 15 -26.95 21.83 2.22
N THR A 16 -26.79 21.47 0.96
CA THR A 16 -25.91 20.38 0.54
C THR A 16 -24.48 20.90 0.61
N ASN A 17 -23.84 20.69 1.74
CA ASN A 17 -22.39 20.78 1.80
C ASN A 17 -21.82 19.77 0.80
N VAL A 18 -20.77 20.15 0.07
CA VAL A 18 -20.05 19.23 -0.79
C VAL A 18 -19.46 18.14 0.11
N VAL A 19 -19.57 16.88 -0.31
CA VAL A 19 -18.98 15.75 0.41
C VAL A 19 -17.92 15.13 -0.47
N VAL A 20 -16.73 14.93 0.08
CA VAL A 20 -15.62 14.23 -0.58
C VAL A 20 -15.35 12.92 0.17
N PRO A 21 -15.56 11.75 -0.46
CA PRO A 21 -15.19 10.48 0.14
C PRO A 21 -13.67 10.38 0.28
N VAL A 22 -13.25 9.86 1.42
CA VAL A 22 -11.86 9.62 1.77
C VAL A 22 -11.69 8.12 2.00
N VAL A 23 -10.75 7.49 1.28
CA VAL A 23 -10.36 6.10 1.53
C VAL A 23 -8.94 6.09 2.06
N GLN A 24 -8.75 5.43 3.21
CA GLN A 24 -7.41 5.25 3.81
C GLN A 24 -6.76 3.98 3.29
N LEU A 25 -5.54 4.13 2.76
CA LEU A 25 -4.68 3.08 2.24
C LEU A 25 -3.44 3.04 3.13
N TYR A 26 -3.60 2.39 4.28
CA TYR A 26 -2.61 2.37 5.36
C TYR A 26 -2.00 0.97 5.52
N GLY A 27 -0.68 0.91 5.74
CA GLY A 27 0.02 -0.30 6.16
C GLY A 27 0.91 -0.93 5.09
N THR A 28 1.52 -2.06 5.46
CA THR A 28 2.39 -2.82 4.55
C THR A 28 1.55 -3.55 3.50
N ILE A 29 2.00 -3.54 2.25
CA ILE A 29 1.28 -4.14 1.14
C ILE A 29 1.60 -5.64 1.06
N THR A 30 0.67 -6.50 1.46
CA THR A 30 0.89 -7.95 1.56
C THR A 30 -0.20 -8.74 0.85
N PRO A 31 0.08 -9.91 0.23
CA PRO A 31 -0.95 -10.70 -0.44
C PRO A 31 -1.98 -11.29 0.54
N GLU A 32 -1.61 -11.47 1.80
CA GLU A 32 -2.48 -12.02 2.84
C GLU A 32 -2.99 -10.93 3.77
N ASN A 33 -4.21 -11.13 4.28
CA ASN A 33 -4.77 -10.32 5.34
C ASN A 33 -4.15 -10.72 6.68
N SER A 34 -3.46 -9.79 7.35
CA SER A 34 -3.08 -10.01 8.75
C SER A 34 -4.30 -9.85 9.64
N ARG A 35 -4.39 -10.70 10.67
CA ARG A 35 -5.40 -10.57 11.73
C ARG A 35 -4.97 -9.62 12.85
N PHE A 36 -3.69 -9.26 12.88
CA PHE A 36 -3.07 -8.55 13.98
C PHE A 36 -2.59 -7.16 13.56
N GLN A 37 -2.57 -6.87 12.26
CA GLN A 37 -2.06 -5.63 11.69
C GLN A 37 -2.89 -5.14 10.51
N SER A 38 -2.70 -3.86 10.19
CA SER A 38 -3.22 -3.28 8.96
C SER A 38 -2.37 -3.75 7.77
N SER A 39 -2.82 -4.82 7.13
CA SER A 39 -2.30 -5.26 5.83
C SER A 39 -3.07 -4.59 4.70
N LEU A 40 -2.37 -4.02 3.72
CA LEU A 40 -2.97 -3.37 2.56
C LEU A 40 -2.94 -4.33 1.35
N ASN A 41 -4.11 -4.70 0.81
CA ASN A 41 -4.23 -5.42 -0.45
C ASN A 41 -5.53 -5.11 -1.16
N LEU A 42 -5.68 -5.55 -2.41
CA LEU A 42 -6.91 -5.25 -3.17
C LEU A 42 -8.16 -5.79 -2.46
N GLY A 43 -8.09 -6.98 -1.87
CA GLY A 43 -9.22 -7.59 -1.18
C GLY A 43 -9.68 -6.84 0.07
N SER A 44 -8.78 -6.06 0.69
CA SER A 44 -9.05 -5.28 1.91
C SER A 44 -9.40 -3.82 1.65
N VAL A 45 -9.43 -3.36 0.38
CA VAL A 45 -9.82 -1.99 0.05
C VAL A 45 -10.84 -1.90 -1.09
N ALA A 46 -11.12 -3.00 -1.79
CA ALA A 46 -11.99 -2.99 -2.97
C ALA A 46 -13.39 -2.46 -2.64
N ALA A 47 -13.98 -2.86 -1.52
CA ALA A 47 -15.33 -2.44 -1.15
C ALA A 47 -15.38 -0.93 -0.82
N ALA A 48 -14.40 -0.44 -0.04
CA ALA A 48 -14.31 0.97 0.29
C ALA A 48 -14.03 1.85 -0.95
N LEU A 49 -13.21 1.36 -1.89
CA LEU A 49 -12.99 2.03 -3.16
C LEU A 49 -14.29 2.08 -3.97
N GLU A 50 -15.00 0.97 -4.12
CA GLU A 50 -16.29 0.92 -4.84
C GLU A 50 -17.29 1.92 -4.27
N GLU A 51 -17.50 1.90 -2.95
CA GLU A 51 -18.41 2.83 -2.27
C GLU A 51 -18.02 4.30 -2.49
N ALA A 52 -16.74 4.64 -2.35
CA ALA A 52 -16.24 5.99 -2.57
C ALA A 52 -16.48 6.47 -4.02
N PHE A 53 -16.24 5.60 -5.01
CA PHE A 53 -16.45 5.94 -6.43
C PHE A 53 -17.93 5.96 -6.83
N GLU A 54 -18.82 5.24 -6.14
CA GLU A 54 -20.27 5.27 -6.38
C GLU A 54 -20.98 6.54 -5.88
N MET A 55 -20.37 7.33 -4.98
CA MET A 55 -20.97 8.56 -4.45
C MET A 55 -21.21 9.65 -5.52
N LYS A 56 -22.39 9.69 -6.13
CA LYS A 56 -22.69 10.53 -7.31
C LYS A 56 -22.52 12.04 -7.11
N ASP A 57 -22.77 12.54 -5.91
CA ASP A 57 -22.70 13.98 -5.60
C ASP A 57 -21.28 14.44 -5.22
N ALA A 58 -20.31 13.51 -5.15
CA ALA A 58 -18.93 13.82 -4.80
C ALA A 58 -18.11 14.25 -6.04
N PRO A 59 -17.46 15.43 -6.01
CA PRO A 59 -16.72 15.95 -7.16
C PRO A 59 -15.38 15.24 -7.40
N ALA A 60 -14.83 14.57 -6.38
CA ALA A 60 -13.58 13.84 -6.44
C ALA A 60 -13.58 12.71 -5.38
N VAL A 61 -12.65 11.77 -5.52
CA VAL A 61 -12.30 10.82 -4.45
C VAL A 61 -10.93 11.19 -3.89
N ALA A 62 -10.85 11.31 -2.57
CA ALA A 62 -9.59 11.48 -1.86
C ALA A 62 -9.07 10.12 -1.39
N LEU A 63 -7.82 9.82 -1.71
CA LEU A 63 -7.11 8.63 -1.24
C LEU A 63 -5.98 9.09 -0.31
N VAL A 64 -5.93 8.53 0.88
CA VAL A 64 -4.88 8.83 1.86
C VAL A 64 -3.93 7.64 1.90
N VAL A 65 -2.69 7.83 1.45
CA VAL A 65 -1.68 6.77 1.35
C VAL A 65 -0.67 6.93 2.47
N ASN A 66 -0.52 5.89 3.28
CA ASN A 66 0.53 5.79 4.29
C ASN A 66 1.07 4.35 4.30
N SER A 67 2.08 4.10 3.48
CA SER A 67 2.62 2.76 3.24
C SER A 67 4.11 2.77 2.92
N PRO A 68 4.90 1.91 3.60
CA PRO A 68 6.32 1.69 3.30
C PRO A 68 6.55 0.89 2.00
N GLY A 69 5.47 0.38 1.39
CA GLY A 69 5.51 -0.51 0.24
C GLY A 69 5.20 -1.96 0.57
N GLY A 70 5.69 -2.88 -0.25
CA GLY A 70 5.45 -4.32 -0.12
C GLY A 70 5.31 -5.00 -1.48
N SER A 71 4.31 -5.87 -1.60
CA SER A 71 4.08 -6.68 -2.80
C SER A 71 3.85 -5.82 -4.05
N PRO A 72 4.67 -5.96 -5.11
CA PRO A 72 4.48 -5.21 -6.36
C PRO A 72 3.17 -5.59 -7.07
N VAL A 73 2.73 -6.84 -6.93
CA VAL A 73 1.48 -7.33 -7.52
C VAL A 73 0.27 -6.68 -6.86
N GLN A 74 0.19 -6.70 -5.53
CA GLN A 74 -0.94 -6.08 -4.82
C GLN A 74 -0.97 -4.56 -5.02
N SER A 75 0.20 -3.92 -5.03
CA SER A 75 0.32 -2.48 -5.34
C SER A 75 -0.26 -2.15 -6.71
N ARG A 76 0.07 -2.95 -7.74
CA ARG A 76 -0.47 -2.79 -9.10
C ARG A 76 -1.96 -3.10 -9.19
N PHE A 77 -2.46 -4.10 -8.47
CA PHE A 77 -3.89 -4.41 -8.43
C PHE A 77 -4.72 -3.26 -7.84
N ILE A 78 -4.25 -2.67 -6.74
CA ILE A 78 -4.90 -1.49 -6.14
C ILE A 78 -4.85 -0.31 -7.12
N TYR A 79 -3.67 -0.02 -7.71
CA TYR A 79 -3.52 1.01 -8.74
C TYR A 79 -4.50 0.83 -9.90
N GLN A 80 -4.57 -0.38 -10.47
CA GLN A 80 -5.46 -0.70 -11.58
C GLN A 80 -6.92 -0.55 -11.19
N ARG A 81 -7.31 -0.99 -9.98
CA ARG A 81 -8.69 -0.85 -9.50
C ARG A 81 -9.09 0.62 -9.38
N ILE A 82 -8.25 1.45 -8.75
CA ILE A 82 -8.48 2.90 -8.63
C ILE A 82 -8.65 3.52 -10.01
N ARG A 83 -7.75 3.25 -10.97
CA ARG A 83 -7.83 3.83 -12.32
C ARG A 83 -9.05 3.33 -13.09
N SER A 84 -9.45 2.07 -12.91
CA SER A 84 -10.66 1.53 -13.53
C SER A 84 -11.92 2.25 -13.03
N LEU A 85 -12.04 2.43 -11.71
CA LEU A 85 -13.17 3.13 -11.08
C LEU A 85 -13.20 4.62 -11.45
N ALA A 86 -12.03 5.28 -11.47
CA ALA A 86 -11.93 6.68 -11.90
C ALA A 86 -12.46 6.87 -13.33
N LYS A 87 -12.11 5.96 -14.24
CA LYS A 87 -12.59 5.98 -15.63
C LYS A 87 -14.08 5.66 -15.72
N GLU A 88 -14.56 4.65 -15.01
CA GLU A 88 -15.96 4.22 -15.00
C GLU A 88 -16.90 5.31 -14.49
N HIS A 89 -16.53 5.99 -13.40
CA HIS A 89 -17.36 7.00 -12.76
C HIS A 89 -17.03 8.43 -13.19
N GLY A 90 -16.00 8.63 -14.02
CA GLY A 90 -15.56 9.96 -14.46
C GLY A 90 -15.10 10.86 -13.31
N LYS A 91 -14.55 10.28 -12.25
CA LYS A 91 -14.16 11.01 -11.03
C LYS A 91 -12.67 11.31 -11.00
N GLN A 92 -12.34 12.52 -10.56
CA GLN A 92 -10.97 12.90 -10.27
C GLN A 92 -10.49 12.19 -8.99
N VAL A 93 -9.24 11.72 -9.01
CA VAL A 93 -8.58 11.08 -7.87
C VAL A 93 -7.51 12.00 -7.30
N LEU A 94 -7.68 12.40 -6.03
CA LEU A 94 -6.70 13.18 -5.28
C LEU A 94 -6.00 12.25 -4.29
N VAL A 95 -4.69 12.07 -4.44
CA VAL A 95 -3.89 11.27 -3.51
C VAL A 95 -3.20 12.21 -2.53
N PHE A 96 -3.32 11.91 -1.23
CA PHE A 96 -2.63 12.58 -0.15
C PHE A 96 -1.67 11.59 0.48
N VAL A 97 -0.39 11.92 0.48
CA VAL A 97 0.65 11.18 1.20
C VAL A 97 0.69 11.70 2.63
N GLU A 98 0.52 10.80 3.61
CA GLU A 98 0.77 11.12 5.02
C GLU A 98 2.27 10.99 5.32
N ASP A 99 2.69 10.06 6.17
CA ASP A 99 4.10 9.91 6.53
C ASP A 99 4.91 9.34 5.38
N VAL A 100 4.42 8.27 4.74
CA VAL A 100 5.18 7.55 3.69
C VAL A 100 4.28 7.11 2.53
N ALA A 101 4.74 7.34 1.30
CA ALA A 101 4.31 6.63 0.10
C ALA A 101 5.55 6.20 -0.69
N ALA A 102 6.15 5.08 -0.27
CA ALA A 102 7.41 4.59 -0.80
C ALA A 102 7.25 3.21 -1.46
N SER A 103 8.04 2.92 -2.49
CA SER A 103 8.02 1.66 -3.23
C SER A 103 6.61 1.31 -3.72
N GLY A 104 6.02 0.19 -3.29
CA GLY A 104 4.63 -0.17 -3.57
C GLY A 104 3.59 0.89 -3.16
N GLY A 105 3.83 1.64 -2.09
CA GLY A 105 2.98 2.77 -1.69
C GLY A 105 3.00 3.88 -2.73
N TYR A 106 4.16 4.16 -3.32
CA TYR A 106 4.27 5.11 -4.42
C TYR A 106 3.61 4.58 -5.70
N MET A 107 3.68 3.26 -5.98
CA MET A 107 2.91 2.65 -7.10
C MET A 107 1.41 2.92 -6.97
N ILE A 108 0.85 2.84 -5.76
CA ILE A 108 -0.55 3.17 -5.48
C ILE A 108 -0.79 4.68 -5.67
N ALA A 109 0.12 5.54 -5.17
CA ALA A 109 -0.02 6.99 -5.30
C ALA A 109 -0.07 7.47 -6.76
N LEU A 110 0.61 6.78 -7.69
CA LEU A 110 0.53 7.07 -9.14
C LEU A 110 -0.89 6.94 -9.71
N ALA A 111 -1.82 6.30 -8.99
CA ALA A 111 -3.22 6.21 -9.39
C ALA A 111 -3.95 7.57 -9.27
N GLY A 112 -3.40 8.52 -8.52
CA GLY A 112 -3.92 9.88 -8.43
C GLY A 112 -3.80 10.64 -9.75
N ASP A 113 -4.76 11.52 -10.03
CA ASP A 113 -4.58 12.58 -11.03
C ASP A 113 -3.71 13.71 -10.47
N GLU A 114 -3.74 13.87 -9.14
CA GLU A 114 -2.88 14.75 -8.36
C GLU A 114 -2.36 14.00 -7.13
N ILE A 115 -1.08 14.17 -6.83
CA ILE A 115 -0.39 13.67 -5.64
C ILE A 115 0.01 14.88 -4.79
N ILE A 116 -0.52 14.95 -3.58
CA ILE A 116 -0.27 15.98 -2.59
C ILE A 116 0.48 15.34 -1.42
N ALA A 117 1.47 16.03 -0.86
CA ALA A 117 2.22 15.54 0.29
C ALA A 117 2.48 16.64 1.32
N ASP A 118 2.76 16.28 2.56
CA ASP A 118 3.39 17.18 3.53
C ASP A 118 4.85 17.46 3.11
N PRO A 119 5.44 18.63 3.42
CA PRO A 119 6.87 18.87 3.18
C PRO A 119 7.79 17.76 3.72
N THR A 120 7.41 17.12 4.83
CA THR A 120 8.19 16.09 5.53
C THR A 120 7.79 14.65 5.20
N SER A 121 6.72 14.44 4.42
CA SER A 121 6.34 13.12 3.89
C SER A 121 7.51 12.48 3.14
N ILE A 122 7.58 11.15 3.15
CA ILE A 122 8.57 10.40 2.38
C ILE A 122 7.91 9.81 1.13
N VAL A 123 8.48 10.08 -0.03
CA VAL A 123 8.00 9.58 -1.34
C VAL A 123 9.12 8.95 -2.15
N GLY A 124 8.75 8.19 -3.18
CA GLY A 124 9.71 7.56 -4.09
C GLY A 124 10.06 6.14 -3.66
N SER A 125 11.34 5.87 -3.41
CA SER A 125 11.85 4.49 -3.27
C SER A 125 11.49 3.63 -4.49
N ILE A 126 11.68 4.21 -5.69
CA ILE A 126 11.37 3.55 -6.96
C ILE A 126 12.47 2.53 -7.24
N GLY A 127 12.20 1.28 -6.88
CA GLY A 127 13.15 0.17 -6.99
C GLY A 127 12.51 -1.13 -6.50
N VAL A 128 13.26 -2.23 -6.65
CA VAL A 128 12.83 -3.58 -6.29
C VAL A 128 13.92 -4.19 -5.42
N VAL A 129 13.54 -4.84 -4.33
CA VAL A 129 14.46 -5.51 -3.43
C VAL A 129 13.88 -6.85 -3.00
N SER A 130 14.74 -7.85 -2.90
CA SER A 130 14.49 -9.08 -2.15
C SER A 130 15.72 -9.38 -1.30
N GLY A 131 15.52 -9.98 -0.14
CA GLY A 131 16.62 -10.31 0.77
C GLY A 131 16.30 -11.52 1.62
N GLY A 132 17.35 -12.12 2.17
CA GLY A 132 17.28 -13.27 3.06
C GLY A 132 18.61 -13.46 3.78
N PHE A 133 18.70 -14.48 4.61
CA PHE A 133 19.91 -14.80 5.37
C PHE A 133 20.57 -16.07 4.83
N GLY A 134 21.91 -16.10 4.84
CA GLY A 134 22.70 -17.30 4.66
C GLY A 134 23.14 -17.88 6.00
N PHE A 135 22.94 -19.18 6.21
CA PHE A 135 23.24 -19.92 7.44
C PHE A 135 24.22 -21.08 7.22
N THR A 136 24.88 -21.16 6.06
CA THR A 136 25.81 -22.24 5.70
C THR A 136 26.87 -22.48 6.78
N ASP A 137 27.55 -21.43 7.23
CA ASP A 137 28.59 -21.54 8.26
C ASP A 137 28.04 -21.88 9.65
N LEU A 138 26.81 -21.43 9.95
CA LEU A 138 26.16 -21.71 11.23
C LEU A 138 25.85 -23.20 11.36
N ILE A 139 25.25 -23.80 10.32
CA ILE A 139 24.90 -25.23 10.36
C ILE A 139 26.16 -26.11 10.36
N ALA A 140 27.22 -25.69 9.66
CA ALA A 140 28.50 -26.39 9.67
C ALA A 140 29.11 -26.40 11.07
N LYS A 141 29.11 -25.26 11.78
CA LYS A 141 29.61 -25.15 13.17
C LYS A 141 28.79 -25.99 14.16
N LEU A 142 27.50 -26.15 13.92
CA LEU A 142 26.61 -26.96 14.75
C LEU A 142 26.64 -28.46 14.41
N GLY A 143 27.42 -28.87 13.41
CA GLY A 143 27.47 -30.26 12.95
C GLY A 143 26.18 -30.73 12.27
N ILE A 144 25.37 -29.79 11.75
CA ILE A 144 24.11 -30.08 11.08
C ILE A 144 24.36 -30.33 9.59
N GLU A 145 24.03 -31.54 9.13
CA GLU A 145 24.12 -31.92 7.72
C GLU A 145 22.80 -31.65 6.99
N ARG A 146 22.82 -30.83 5.94
CA ARG A 146 21.65 -30.58 5.10
C ARG A 146 21.59 -31.54 3.92
N ARG A 147 20.57 -32.40 3.90
CA ARG A 147 20.27 -33.31 2.78
C ARG A 147 19.05 -32.82 2.01
N ILE A 148 19.20 -32.63 0.70
CA ILE A 148 18.14 -32.12 -0.17
C ILE A 148 18.07 -32.93 -1.47
N TYR A 149 16.85 -33.28 -1.86
CA TYR A 149 16.56 -34.04 -3.07
C TYR A 149 15.46 -33.30 -3.83
N THR A 150 15.71 -32.91 -5.08
CA THR A 150 14.76 -32.14 -5.88
C THR A 150 14.61 -32.69 -7.29
N SER A 151 13.40 -32.56 -7.84
CA SER A 151 13.16 -32.68 -9.27
C SER A 151 13.18 -31.28 -9.89
N GLY A 152 14.00 -31.09 -10.94
CA GLY A 152 14.24 -29.78 -11.56
C GLY A 152 15.49 -29.08 -11.01
N GLU A 153 16.34 -28.58 -11.91
CA GLU A 153 17.70 -28.11 -11.59
C GLU A 153 17.73 -26.86 -10.69
N ASN A 154 16.71 -26.00 -10.78
CA ASN A 154 16.67 -24.71 -10.08
C ASN A 154 15.68 -24.68 -8.90
N LYS A 155 15.14 -25.83 -8.48
CA LYS A 155 14.13 -25.93 -7.38
C LYS A 155 14.68 -25.66 -5.97
N VAL A 156 15.98 -25.45 -5.85
CA VAL A 156 16.70 -25.12 -4.60
C VAL A 156 17.32 -23.72 -4.65
N LEU A 157 16.93 -22.90 -5.63
CA LEU A 157 17.36 -21.51 -5.73
C LEU A 157 16.94 -20.75 -4.45
N LEU A 158 17.82 -19.89 -3.94
CA LEU A 158 17.68 -19.18 -2.66
C LEU A 158 17.58 -20.08 -1.41
N ASP A 159 18.15 -21.30 -1.44
CA ASP A 159 18.30 -22.11 -0.23
C ASP A 159 19.25 -21.40 0.76
N PRO A 160 18.76 -20.96 1.94
CA PRO A 160 19.56 -20.17 2.88
C PRO A 160 20.70 -20.97 3.52
N PHE A 161 20.76 -22.27 3.32
CA PHE A 161 21.79 -23.13 3.90
C PHE A 161 22.84 -23.59 2.89
N LYS A 162 22.72 -23.17 1.62
CA LYS A 162 23.73 -23.40 0.59
C LYS A 162 24.52 -22.13 0.30
N PRO A 163 25.78 -22.25 -0.13
CA PRO A 163 26.50 -21.14 -0.73
C PRO A 163 25.70 -20.57 -1.90
N GLU A 164 25.76 -19.25 -2.05
CA GLU A 164 25.16 -18.56 -3.18
C GLU A 164 25.88 -18.94 -4.49
N GLN A 165 25.10 -19.11 -5.56
CA GLN A 165 25.63 -19.41 -6.90
C GLN A 165 25.45 -18.20 -7.81
N GLU A 166 26.49 -17.82 -8.56
CA GLU A 166 26.45 -16.66 -9.48
C GLU A 166 25.29 -16.74 -10.48
N LYS A 167 24.97 -17.94 -10.98
CA LYS A 167 23.84 -18.15 -11.90
C LYS A 167 22.49 -17.84 -11.26
N ASP A 168 22.32 -18.16 -9.97
CA ASP A 168 21.08 -17.96 -9.23
C ASP A 168 20.91 -16.46 -8.95
N VAL A 169 22.00 -15.77 -8.59
CA VAL A 169 22.05 -14.31 -8.42
C VAL A 169 21.71 -13.60 -9.71
N ALA A 170 22.34 -13.99 -10.83
CA ALA A 170 22.06 -13.40 -12.14
C ALA A 170 20.58 -13.52 -12.52
N PHE A 171 19.98 -14.69 -12.30
CA PHE A 171 18.55 -14.92 -12.53
C PHE A 171 17.66 -14.00 -11.67
N ILE A 172 17.96 -13.87 -10.38
CA ILE A 172 17.19 -13.00 -9.48
C ILE A 172 17.33 -11.52 -9.86
N LEU A 173 18.54 -11.06 -10.19
CA LEU A 173 18.78 -9.68 -10.62
C LEU A 173 18.07 -9.37 -11.94
N ASP A 174 17.99 -10.32 -12.86
CA ASP A 174 17.26 -10.15 -14.12
C ASP A 174 15.75 -10.01 -13.88
N MET A 175 15.18 -10.89 -13.06
CA MET A 175 13.77 -10.79 -12.64
C MET A 175 13.48 -9.46 -11.92
N GLN A 176 14.37 -9.01 -11.04
CA GLN A 176 14.22 -7.71 -10.38
C GLN A 176 14.27 -6.55 -11.38
N ARG A 177 15.12 -6.62 -12.41
CA ARG A 177 15.20 -5.63 -13.48
C ARG A 177 13.89 -5.52 -14.24
N GLU A 178 13.29 -6.65 -14.61
CA GLU A 178 11.98 -6.68 -15.29
C GLU A 178 10.90 -5.98 -14.45
N ILE A 179 10.81 -6.30 -13.15
CA ILE A 179 9.84 -5.68 -12.24
C ILE A 179 10.11 -4.18 -12.10
N HIS A 180 11.38 -3.78 -12.05
CA HIS A 180 11.78 -2.39 -11.93
C HIS A 180 11.43 -1.59 -13.19
N GLU A 181 11.66 -2.13 -14.39
CA GLU A 181 11.28 -1.51 -15.65
C GLU A 181 9.77 -1.26 -15.74
N ILE A 182 8.97 -2.22 -15.27
CA ILE A 182 7.52 -2.06 -15.15
C ILE A 182 7.16 -0.89 -14.23
N PHE A 183 7.86 -0.72 -13.10
CA PHE A 183 7.63 0.39 -12.19
C PHE A 183 8.04 1.73 -12.82
N ILE A 184 9.21 1.79 -13.44
CA ILE A 184 9.68 2.99 -14.17
C ILE A 184 8.65 3.40 -15.23
N ALA A 185 8.12 2.43 -15.99
CA ALA A 185 7.10 2.70 -17.01
C ALA A 185 5.84 3.33 -16.41
N MET A 186 5.35 2.81 -15.26
CA MET A 186 4.21 3.40 -14.55
C MET A 186 4.48 4.85 -14.13
N VAL A 187 5.66 5.11 -13.57
CA VAL A 187 6.05 6.45 -13.12
C VAL A 187 6.11 7.41 -14.32
N LYS A 188 6.78 7.01 -15.40
CA LYS A 188 6.90 7.82 -16.62
C LYS A 188 5.55 8.11 -17.27
N GLU A 189 4.64 7.13 -17.30
CA GLU A 189 3.29 7.30 -17.83
C GLU A 189 2.48 8.30 -16.99
N ARG A 190 2.45 8.10 -15.66
CA ARG A 190 1.57 8.87 -14.76
C ARG A 190 2.12 10.23 -14.37
N ARG A 191 3.43 10.43 -14.49
CA ARG A 191 4.12 11.70 -14.23
C ARG A 191 4.64 12.35 -15.53
N ALA A 192 4.08 11.96 -16.68
CA ALA A 192 4.47 12.50 -17.98
C ALA A 192 4.41 14.04 -17.99
N GLY A 193 5.49 14.68 -18.46
CA GLY A 193 5.63 16.14 -18.47
C GLY A 193 5.88 16.80 -17.11
N LYS A 194 5.83 16.03 -16.00
CA LYS A 194 6.06 16.54 -14.63
C LYS A 194 7.45 16.20 -14.12
N LEU A 195 7.96 15.00 -14.43
CA LEU A 195 9.27 14.52 -13.97
C LEU A 195 10.39 15.46 -14.41
N LYS A 196 11.33 15.71 -13.50
CA LYS A 196 12.62 16.33 -13.81
C LYS A 196 13.68 15.27 -14.04
N ASP A 197 14.66 15.60 -14.86
CA ASP A 197 15.81 14.72 -15.07
C ASP A 197 16.66 14.68 -13.80
N HIS A 198 16.91 13.47 -13.30
CA HIS A 198 17.73 13.23 -12.13
C HIS A 198 18.30 11.81 -12.21
N PRO A 199 19.61 11.62 -12.09
CA PRO A 199 20.25 10.31 -12.28
C PRO A 199 19.72 9.27 -11.29
N ASP A 200 19.44 9.69 -10.05
CA ASP A 200 19.01 8.78 -8.98
C ASP A 200 17.49 8.59 -8.88
N LEU A 201 16.68 9.12 -9.81
CA LEU A 201 15.22 9.07 -9.71
C LEU A 201 14.67 7.64 -9.60
N PHE A 202 15.33 6.70 -10.30
CA PHE A 202 14.98 5.29 -10.36
C PHE A 202 16.04 4.40 -9.68
N SER A 203 16.79 4.95 -8.73
CA SER A 203 17.85 4.21 -8.02
C SER A 203 17.33 3.40 -6.81
N GLY A 204 16.08 3.63 -6.40
CA GLY A 204 15.54 3.17 -5.12
C GLY A 204 15.69 4.17 -3.97
N LEU A 205 16.28 5.35 -4.19
CA LEU A 205 16.28 6.43 -3.19
C LEU A 205 14.86 6.98 -2.92
N PHE A 206 14.67 7.47 -1.71
CA PHE A 206 13.46 8.16 -1.27
C PHE A 206 13.76 9.63 -0.97
N TRP A 207 12.71 10.43 -1.00
CA TRP A 207 12.79 11.89 -1.00
C TRP A 207 11.73 12.46 -0.07
N THR A 208 12.00 13.63 0.52
CA THR A 208 10.97 14.38 1.25
C THR A 208 9.89 14.87 0.29
N GLY A 209 8.71 15.24 0.78
CA GLY A 209 7.63 15.79 -0.04
C GLY A 209 8.08 17.06 -0.77
N THR A 210 8.85 17.93 -0.12
CA THR A 210 9.48 19.11 -0.76
C THR A 210 10.32 18.70 -1.95
N LYS A 211 11.24 17.73 -1.78
CA LYS A 211 12.09 17.26 -2.88
C LYS A 211 11.29 16.51 -3.94
N GLY A 212 10.23 15.82 -3.53
CA GLY A 212 9.28 15.17 -4.41
C GLY A 212 8.60 16.15 -5.38
N VAL A 213 8.27 17.36 -4.94
CA VAL A 213 7.75 18.42 -5.83
C VAL A 213 8.83 18.88 -6.81
N GLU A 214 10.05 19.12 -6.34
CA GLU A 214 11.18 19.53 -7.21
C GLU A 214 11.46 18.49 -8.31
N LEU A 215 11.39 17.20 -7.98
CA LEU A 215 11.64 16.09 -8.91
C LEU A 215 10.42 15.75 -9.78
N GLY A 216 9.26 16.33 -9.49
CA GLY A 216 8.00 16.03 -10.17
C GLY A 216 7.36 14.70 -9.76
N LEU A 217 7.79 14.11 -8.64
CA LEU A 217 7.15 12.93 -8.03
C LEU A 217 5.84 13.29 -7.30
N VAL A 218 5.73 14.51 -6.80
CA VAL A 218 4.56 15.08 -6.14
C VAL A 218 4.12 16.32 -6.91
N ASP A 219 2.82 16.61 -6.96
CA ASP A 219 2.30 17.79 -7.66
C ASP A 219 2.38 19.07 -6.83
N ARG A 220 2.07 18.97 -5.54
CA ARG A 220 2.17 20.09 -4.61
C ARG A 220 2.23 19.65 -3.15
N LEU A 221 2.57 20.59 -2.30
CA LEU A 221 2.53 20.44 -0.86
C LEU A 221 1.14 20.83 -0.31
N GLY A 222 0.70 20.18 0.77
CA GLY A 222 -0.51 20.55 1.48
C GLY A 222 -1.14 19.40 2.27
N SER A 223 -2.11 19.74 3.11
CA SER A 223 -2.88 18.75 3.87
C SER A 223 -4.23 18.42 3.19
N LEU A 224 -4.78 17.23 3.46
CA LEU A 224 -6.10 16.80 2.97
C LEU A 224 -7.18 17.87 3.22
N ARG A 225 -7.25 18.38 4.45
CA ARG A 225 -8.29 19.31 4.88
C ARG A 225 -8.17 20.67 4.21
N GLU A 226 -6.94 21.19 4.11
CA GLU A 226 -6.63 22.46 3.45
C GLU A 226 -6.99 22.39 1.96
N VAL A 227 -6.44 21.40 1.25
CA VAL A 227 -6.66 21.24 -0.19
C VAL A 227 -8.13 21.06 -0.54
N VAL A 228 -8.86 20.25 0.22
CA VAL A 228 -10.28 20.01 -0.04
C VAL A 228 -11.12 21.26 0.21
N ARG A 229 -10.80 22.04 1.26
CA ARG A 229 -11.50 23.29 1.53
C ARG A 229 -11.23 24.35 0.49
N ASP A 230 -9.98 24.52 0.10
CA ASP A 230 -9.58 25.49 -0.92
C ASP A 230 -10.25 25.19 -2.27
N ARG A 231 -10.39 23.90 -2.61
CA ARG A 231 -10.93 23.48 -3.91
C ARG A 231 -12.46 23.42 -3.95
N PHE A 232 -13.10 22.98 -2.87
CA PHE A 232 -14.54 22.66 -2.86
C PHE A 232 -15.36 23.52 -1.88
N GLY A 233 -14.70 24.39 -1.11
CA GLY A 233 -15.29 25.34 -0.17
C GLY A 233 -15.10 24.96 1.31
N ASP A 234 -15.12 25.97 2.19
CA ASP A 234 -14.85 25.83 3.63
C ASP A 234 -15.76 24.84 4.37
N LYS A 235 -16.97 24.64 3.84
CA LYS A 235 -18.01 23.78 4.41
C LYS A 235 -17.99 22.36 3.85
N THR A 236 -17.02 22.03 3.00
CA THR A 236 -16.87 20.68 2.47
C THR A 236 -16.66 19.69 3.62
N GLU A 237 -17.44 18.62 3.60
CA GLU A 237 -17.38 17.52 4.55
C GLU A 237 -16.53 16.40 3.96
N LEU A 238 -15.64 15.83 4.78
CA LEU A 238 -14.87 14.64 4.43
C LEU A 238 -15.62 13.43 4.99
N GLU A 239 -16.00 12.49 4.13
CA GLU A 239 -16.65 11.25 4.55
C GLU A 239 -15.64 10.12 4.46
N LEU A 240 -15.18 9.62 5.61
CA LEU A 240 -14.28 8.47 5.65
C LEU A 240 -15.07 7.21 5.28
N ILE A 241 -14.66 6.56 4.19
CA ILE A 241 -15.22 5.29 3.74
C ILE A 241 -14.33 4.18 4.29
N GLU A 242 -14.81 3.53 5.35
CA GLU A 242 -14.19 2.32 5.89
C GLU A 242 -14.73 1.09 5.14
N GLU A 243 -13.94 0.03 5.06
CA GLU A 243 -14.52 -1.25 4.64
C GLU A 243 -15.67 -1.64 5.58
N PRO A 244 -16.78 -2.18 5.03
CA PRO A 244 -17.89 -2.63 5.84
C PRO A 244 -17.40 -3.70 6.81
N ARG A 245 -17.23 -3.29 8.08
CA ARG A 245 -17.00 -4.24 9.17
C ARG A 245 -18.22 -5.15 9.18
N THR A 246 -18.02 -6.41 8.82
CA THR A 246 -19.08 -7.41 8.90
C THR A 246 -19.64 -7.34 10.31
N LEU A 247 -20.95 -7.05 10.46
CA LEU A 247 -21.62 -6.92 11.76
C LEU A 247 -21.54 -8.19 12.63
N PHE A 248 -21.03 -9.28 12.07
CA PHE A 248 -20.50 -10.46 12.74
C PHE A 248 -18.97 -10.51 12.60
N GLY A 249 -18.28 -9.51 13.16
CA GLY A 249 -16.81 -9.47 13.19
C GLY A 249 -16.31 -10.80 13.77
N ARG A 250 -15.69 -11.62 12.91
CA ARG A 250 -15.42 -13.06 13.09
C ARG A 250 -16.66 -13.94 13.10
N ARG A 251 -17.06 -14.44 11.92
CA ARG A 251 -17.42 -15.87 11.84
C ARG A 251 -16.16 -16.66 12.16
N LEU A 252 -15.97 -17.00 13.44
CA LEU A 252 -15.39 -18.31 13.73
C LEU A 252 -16.25 -19.31 12.94
N PRO A 253 -15.68 -20.18 12.10
CA PRO A 253 -16.46 -21.26 11.53
C PRO A 253 -17.17 -21.98 12.69
N ALA A 254 -18.41 -22.40 12.49
CA ALA A 254 -19.26 -23.09 13.47
C ALA A 254 -18.71 -24.47 13.90
N VAL A 255 -17.39 -24.65 13.86
CA VAL A 255 -16.59 -25.76 14.39
C VAL A 255 -16.04 -25.41 15.80
N PHE A 256 -16.12 -24.15 16.25
CA PHE A 256 -15.67 -23.74 17.58
C PHE A 256 -16.78 -23.80 18.64
N ALA A 257 -17.28 -25.01 18.92
CA ALA A 257 -17.88 -25.35 20.21
C ALA A 257 -16.81 -25.81 21.22
N ARG A 258 -15.53 -25.53 20.96
CA ARG A 258 -14.39 -26.00 21.75
C ARG A 258 -13.46 -24.82 22.07
N PRO A 259 -13.10 -24.57 23.34
CA PRO A 259 -12.11 -23.55 23.67
C PRO A 259 -10.80 -23.87 22.93
N PRO A 260 -10.14 -22.87 22.33
CA PRO A 260 -8.88 -23.10 21.65
C PRO A 260 -7.87 -23.68 22.64
N LYS A 261 -7.16 -24.74 22.22
CA LYS A 261 -6.06 -25.30 23.02
C LYS A 261 -5.04 -24.18 23.30
N ALA A 262 -4.44 -24.16 24.49
CA ALA A 262 -3.45 -23.15 24.89
C ALA A 262 -2.32 -22.99 23.86
N GLU A 263 -1.90 -24.08 23.21
CA GLU A 263 -0.92 -24.10 22.11
C GLU A 263 -1.36 -23.29 20.88
N ALA A 264 -2.66 -23.32 20.54
CA ALA A 264 -3.20 -22.56 19.42
C ALA A 264 -3.25 -21.06 19.73
N VAL A 265 -3.50 -20.69 20.99
CA VAL A 265 -3.45 -19.30 21.47
C VAL A 265 -2.00 -18.81 21.48
N ALA A 266 -1.07 -19.60 22.03
CA ALA A 266 0.35 -19.27 22.06
C ALA A 266 0.94 -19.12 20.64
N GLY A 267 0.61 -20.03 19.72
CA GLY A 267 1.05 -19.93 18.33
C GLY A 267 0.45 -18.76 17.56
N ALA A 268 -0.75 -18.29 17.94
CA ALA A 268 -1.33 -17.07 17.38
C ALA A 268 -0.62 -15.80 17.91
N MET A 269 -0.31 -15.75 19.21
CA MET A 269 0.45 -14.65 19.80
C MET A 269 1.88 -14.57 19.25
N ALA A 270 2.56 -15.72 19.13
CA ALA A 270 3.92 -15.77 18.59
C ALA A 270 3.97 -15.23 17.15
N ARG A 271 3.03 -15.65 16.28
CA ARG A 271 2.92 -15.10 14.93
C ARG A 271 2.65 -13.60 14.92
N GLY A 272 1.71 -13.12 15.74
CA GLY A 272 1.43 -11.69 15.84
C GLY A 272 2.65 -10.85 16.26
N LEU A 273 3.51 -11.38 17.14
CA LEU A 273 4.77 -10.71 17.51
C LEU A 273 5.79 -10.67 16.37
N VAL A 274 5.95 -11.76 15.62
CA VAL A 274 6.87 -11.80 14.47
C VAL A 274 6.40 -10.84 13.38
N GLU A 275 5.11 -10.89 13.01
CA GLU A 275 4.51 -9.95 12.07
C GLU A 275 4.77 -8.50 12.52
N THR A 276 4.70 -8.21 13.83
CA THR A 276 4.89 -6.83 14.37
C THR A 276 6.33 -6.39 14.34
N ALA A 277 7.26 -7.32 14.54
CA ALA A 277 8.67 -7.03 14.35
C ALA A 277 8.99 -6.75 12.88
N GLU A 278 8.44 -7.54 11.95
CA GLU A 278 8.64 -7.35 10.51
C GLU A 278 8.07 -6.02 10.01
N GLU A 279 6.84 -5.69 10.39
CA GLU A 279 6.22 -4.41 10.04
C GLU A 279 7.04 -3.25 10.59
N LYS A 280 7.37 -3.26 11.89
CA LYS A 280 8.23 -2.20 12.49
C LYS A 280 9.57 -2.09 11.79
N ALA A 281 10.18 -3.19 11.37
CA ALA A 281 11.43 -3.14 10.63
C ALA A 281 11.28 -2.47 9.27
N LEU A 282 10.14 -2.63 8.58
CA LEU A 282 9.85 -1.94 7.32
C LEU A 282 9.66 -0.43 7.51
N TRP A 283 8.91 -0.03 8.52
CA TRP A 283 8.70 1.38 8.86
C TRP A 283 9.98 2.07 9.35
N ALA A 284 10.81 1.36 10.12
CA ALA A 284 12.07 1.88 10.65
C ALA A 284 13.08 2.27 9.55
N ARG A 285 12.97 1.71 8.34
CA ARG A 285 13.79 2.13 7.17
C ARG A 285 13.55 3.60 6.79
N TYR A 286 12.42 4.16 7.19
CA TYR A 286 12.00 5.53 6.95
C TYR A 286 12.05 6.40 8.22
N GLY A 287 12.56 5.86 9.33
CA GLY A 287 12.64 6.57 10.61
C GLY A 287 11.34 6.59 11.42
N LEU A 288 10.43 5.64 11.16
CA LEU A 288 9.10 5.53 11.80
C LEU A 288 8.95 4.23 12.61
#